data_AF-A0A348UMU1-F1
#
_entry.id   AF-A0A348UMU1-F1
#
_cell.length_a   1.000
_cell.length_b   1.000
_cell.length_c   1.000
_cell.angle_alpha   90.00
_cell.angle_beta   90.00
_cell.angle_gamma   90.00
#
_symmetry.space_group_name_H-M   'P 1'
#
loop_
_entity.id
_entity.type
_entity.pdbx_description
1 polymer ?
#
loop_
_entity_poly.entity_id
_entity_poly.type
_entity_poly.pdbx_seq_one_letter_code
_entity_poly.pdbx_strand_id
1 'polypeptide(L)'
;MKSRLCERLGIEFPLFAFSHCRDVIAEVSKAGGFGVLGATGHTPESLEIELKWLDEHTQGAPYGVDVIVPTSMDAKEGGLTAADIEARVPPEHRAYVNGILAQHGIDTSDLWQNTPRDDFGDNMRAAGAANILAVALAHPQVKMVVNALGVPPPVMFEMARARNVLVGALTGSREHAVKHAEAGVDVLIAAGGEAGGHCGEIA
;
A
#
# COMPACT_ATOMS: atom_id res chain seq x y z
N MET A 1 5.11 -4.86 27.14
CA MET A 1 3.71 -4.38 27.32
C MET A 1 2.84 -5.16 26.35
N LYS A 2 2.07 -6.15 26.80
CA LYS A 2 1.20 -6.95 25.92
C LYS A 2 -0.16 -6.27 25.81
N SER A 3 -0.47 -5.75 24.62
CA SER A 3 -1.75 -5.10 24.32
C SER A 3 -2.73 -6.10 23.68
N ARG A 4 -4.03 -5.76 23.63
CA ARG A 4 -5.02 -6.54 22.87
C ARG A 4 -4.62 -6.72 21.40
N LEU A 5 -3.95 -5.73 20.81
CA LEU A 5 -3.46 -5.84 19.43
C LEU A 5 -2.31 -6.85 19.33
N CYS A 6 -1.42 -6.89 20.33
CA CYS A 6 -0.36 -7.89 20.40
C CYS A 6 -0.93 -9.32 20.45
N GLU A 7 -1.99 -9.54 21.24
CA GLU A 7 -2.66 -10.84 21.33
C GLU A 7 -3.32 -11.26 20.01
N ARG A 8 -3.99 -10.32 19.33
CA ARG A 8 -4.65 -10.60 18.03
C ARG A 8 -3.65 -10.92 16.92
N LEU A 9 -2.52 -10.23 16.90
CA LEU A 9 -1.49 -10.40 15.86
C LEU A 9 -0.49 -11.50 16.19
N GLY A 10 -0.35 -11.91 17.46
CA GLY A 10 0.67 -12.87 17.89
C GLY A 10 2.07 -12.29 18.01
N ILE A 11 2.19 -11.02 18.44
CA ILE A 11 3.47 -10.30 18.60
C ILE A 11 3.80 -10.01 20.08
N GLU A 12 5.06 -9.69 20.37
CA GLU A 12 5.55 -9.48 21.74
C GLU A 12 5.31 -8.04 22.23
N PHE A 13 5.53 -7.05 21.38
CA PHE A 13 5.36 -5.64 21.70
C PHE A 13 4.73 -4.86 20.54
N PRO A 14 3.99 -3.76 20.81
CA PRO A 14 3.22 -3.04 19.82
C PRO A 14 4.09 -2.06 19.01
N LEU A 15 5.13 -2.57 18.36
CA LEU A 15 6.00 -1.78 17.46
C LEU A 15 5.80 -2.26 16.04
N PHE A 16 5.39 -1.35 15.18
CA PHE A 16 5.10 -1.60 13.78
C PHE A 16 6.16 -0.90 12.93
N ALA A 17 6.73 -1.61 11.96
CA ALA A 17 7.71 -1.04 11.03
C ALA A 17 7.19 -1.14 9.60
N PHE A 18 6.78 -0.01 9.04
CA PHE A 18 6.48 0.11 7.62
C PHE A 18 7.78 0.27 6.83
N SER A 19 7.97 -0.54 5.79
CA SER A 19 9.11 -0.43 4.88
C SER A 19 8.81 -1.03 3.51
N HIS A 20 9.55 -0.58 2.49
CA HIS A 20 9.62 -1.24 1.19
C HIS A 20 10.76 -2.28 1.11
N CYS A 21 11.54 -2.43 2.19
CA CYS A 21 12.62 -3.40 2.26
C CYS A 21 12.19 -4.63 3.06
N ARG A 22 12.05 -5.78 2.39
CA ARG A 22 11.69 -7.06 3.01
C ARG A 22 12.60 -7.46 4.16
N ASP A 23 13.89 -7.14 4.10
CA ASP A 23 14.84 -7.45 5.18
C ASP A 23 14.47 -6.73 6.48
N VAL A 24 14.05 -5.46 6.40
CA VAL A 24 13.55 -4.70 7.57
C VAL A 24 12.30 -5.36 8.15
N ILE A 25 11.38 -5.80 7.29
CA ILE A 25 10.15 -6.48 7.71
C ILE A 25 10.48 -7.78 8.44
N ALA A 26 11.36 -8.59 7.88
CA ALA A 26 11.79 -9.86 8.47
C ALA A 26 12.48 -9.66 9.83
N GLU A 27 13.42 -8.71 9.94
CA GLU A 27 14.12 -8.47 11.21
C GLU A 27 13.19 -7.93 12.30
N VAL A 28 12.27 -7.03 11.96
CA VAL A 28 11.31 -6.48 12.95
C VAL A 28 10.34 -7.56 13.42
N SER A 29 9.81 -8.38 12.52
CA SER A 29 8.91 -9.48 12.89
C SER A 29 9.63 -10.52 13.76
N LYS A 30 10.86 -10.94 13.41
CA LYS A 30 11.67 -11.85 14.25
C LYS A 30 11.96 -11.28 15.63
N ALA A 31 12.18 -9.97 15.73
CA ALA A 31 12.47 -9.30 16.98
C ALA A 31 11.26 -9.19 17.92
N GLY A 32 10.06 -9.64 17.51
CA GLY A 32 8.83 -9.60 18.32
C GLY A 32 7.94 -8.38 18.07
N GLY A 33 8.32 -7.53 17.11
CA GLY A 33 7.47 -6.46 16.57
C GLY A 33 6.60 -6.96 15.40
N PHE A 34 6.13 -6.03 14.58
CA PHE A 34 5.30 -6.32 13.41
C PHE A 34 5.79 -5.55 12.18
N GLY A 35 6.46 -6.23 11.26
CA GLY A 35 6.80 -5.64 9.97
C GLY A 35 5.57 -5.47 9.07
N VAL A 36 5.51 -4.38 8.32
CA VAL A 36 4.48 -4.11 7.30
C VAL A 36 5.15 -3.75 5.97
N LEU A 37 5.01 -4.63 4.96
CA LEU A 37 5.58 -4.40 3.63
C LEU A 37 4.69 -3.47 2.81
N GLY A 38 5.25 -2.38 2.28
CA GLY A 38 4.56 -1.50 1.32
C GLY A 38 4.48 -2.13 -0.07
N ALA A 39 3.31 -2.62 -0.47
CA ALA A 39 3.09 -3.42 -1.67
C ALA A 39 2.50 -2.67 -2.88
N THR A 40 2.22 -1.37 -2.76
CA THR A 40 1.54 -0.60 -3.83
C THR A 40 2.27 -0.61 -5.18
N GLY A 41 3.60 -0.68 -5.18
CA GLY A 41 4.40 -0.71 -6.42
C GLY A 41 4.65 -2.11 -7.00
N HIS A 42 4.14 -3.17 -6.38
CA HIS A 42 4.44 -4.54 -6.79
C HIS A 42 3.42 -5.08 -7.79
N THR A 43 3.85 -5.79 -8.83
CA THR A 43 2.93 -6.71 -9.54
C THR A 43 2.59 -7.92 -8.66
N PRO A 44 1.51 -8.67 -8.93
CA PRO A 44 1.20 -9.92 -8.22
C PRO A 44 2.38 -10.89 -8.18
N GLU A 45 3.11 -11.03 -9.30
CA GLU A 45 4.28 -11.91 -9.38
C GLU A 45 5.43 -11.41 -8.52
N SER A 46 5.72 -10.11 -8.55
CA SER A 46 6.79 -9.54 -7.71
C SER A 46 6.43 -9.61 -6.22
N LEU A 47 5.16 -9.43 -5.87
CA LEU A 47 4.70 -9.53 -4.49
C LEU A 47 4.82 -10.98 -3.99
N GLU A 48 4.40 -11.97 -4.78
CA GLU A 48 4.57 -13.39 -4.44
C GLU A 48 6.04 -13.73 -4.14
N ILE A 49 6.98 -13.22 -4.94
CA ILE A 49 8.43 -13.43 -4.72
C ILE A 49 8.86 -12.85 -3.36
N GLU A 50 8.42 -11.62 -3.06
CA GLU A 50 8.76 -10.93 -1.81
C GLU A 50 8.15 -11.62 -0.59
N LEU A 51 6.88 -12.00 -0.67
CA LEU A 51 6.16 -12.62 0.44
C LEU A 51 6.61 -14.06 0.70
N LYS A 52 6.93 -14.82 -0.34
CA LYS A 52 7.56 -16.14 -0.19
C LYS A 52 8.92 -16.01 0.51
N TRP A 53 9.71 -15.00 0.15
CA TRP A 53 10.97 -14.75 0.85
C TRP A 53 10.72 -14.39 2.32
N LEU A 54 9.77 -13.51 2.62
CA LEU A 54 9.41 -13.17 4.01
C LEU A 54 8.95 -14.40 4.79
N ASP A 55 8.18 -15.27 4.18
CA ASP A 55 7.71 -16.49 4.81
C ASP A 55 8.86 -17.38 5.30
N GLU A 56 9.94 -17.44 4.52
CA GLU A 56 11.14 -18.22 4.81
C GLU A 56 12.07 -17.53 5.83
N HIS A 57 12.01 -16.21 5.98
CA HIS A 57 13.00 -15.41 6.73
C HIS A 57 12.46 -14.78 8.02
N THR A 58 11.16 -14.87 8.29
CA THR A 58 10.50 -14.38 9.51
C THR A 58 10.50 -15.39 10.67
N GLN A 59 10.95 -16.62 10.45
CA GLN A 59 10.98 -17.70 11.46
C GLN A 59 9.59 -18.02 12.04
N GLY A 60 8.52 -17.91 11.24
CA GLY A 60 7.16 -18.13 11.69
C GLY A 60 6.49 -16.87 12.27
N ALA A 61 7.22 -15.76 12.38
CA ALA A 61 6.69 -14.53 12.94
C ALA A 61 5.72 -13.83 11.97
N PRO A 62 4.62 -13.26 12.49
CA PRO A 62 3.61 -12.61 11.67
C PRO A 62 4.10 -11.28 11.10
N TYR A 63 3.54 -10.89 9.96
CA TYR A 63 3.77 -9.58 9.34
C TYR A 63 2.50 -9.09 8.64
N GLY A 64 2.54 -7.87 8.11
CA GLY A 64 1.45 -7.28 7.35
C GLY A 64 1.87 -6.76 6.00
N VAL A 65 0.87 -6.40 5.21
CA VAL A 65 1.03 -5.85 3.87
C VAL A 65 0.19 -4.59 3.74
N ASP A 66 0.83 -3.50 3.34
CA ASP A 66 0.18 -2.21 3.05
C ASP A 66 -0.07 -2.09 1.55
N VAL A 67 -1.30 -1.76 1.19
CA VAL A 67 -1.77 -1.67 -0.19
C VAL A 67 -2.58 -0.39 -0.36
N ILE A 68 -2.75 0.02 -1.61
CA ILE A 68 -3.74 1.03 -1.97
C ILE A 68 -4.86 0.36 -2.75
N VAL A 69 -6.03 0.30 -2.14
CA VAL A 69 -7.26 -0.14 -2.80
C VAL A 69 -8.21 1.06 -2.87
N PRO A 70 -8.62 1.52 -4.06
CA PRO A 70 -9.56 2.63 -4.19
C PRO A 70 -10.88 2.33 -3.47
N THR A 71 -11.40 3.34 -2.74
CA THR A 71 -12.66 3.22 -2.01
C THR A 71 -13.86 2.90 -2.91
N SER A 72 -13.87 3.39 -4.15
CA SER A 72 -14.81 2.94 -5.18
C SER A 72 -14.08 2.06 -6.19
N MET A 73 -14.43 0.78 -6.22
CA MET A 73 -14.06 -0.13 -7.31
C MET A 73 -14.79 0.19 -8.62
N ASP A 74 -15.73 1.14 -8.58
CA ASP A 74 -16.30 1.81 -9.73
C ASP A 74 -15.26 2.74 -10.36
N ALA A 75 -14.20 2.17 -10.93
CA ALA A 75 -13.79 2.69 -12.22
C ALA A 75 -15.03 2.51 -13.10
N LYS A 76 -15.91 3.51 -13.14
CA LYS A 76 -17.06 3.54 -14.04
C LYS A 76 -16.56 3.00 -15.36
N GLU A 77 -17.21 1.98 -15.92
CA GLU A 77 -17.02 1.64 -17.33
C GLU A 77 -17.06 2.96 -18.12
N GLY A 78 -15.91 3.39 -18.67
CA GLY A 78 -15.72 4.74 -19.21
C GLY A 78 -14.78 5.71 -18.46
N GLY A 79 -13.97 5.25 -17.50
CA GLY A 79 -12.87 6.03 -16.91
C GLY A 79 -11.78 6.38 -17.93
N LEU A 80 -11.00 7.44 -17.66
CA LEU A 80 -9.90 7.89 -18.52
C LEU A 80 -8.84 6.80 -18.65
N THR A 81 -8.39 6.54 -19.88
CA THR A 81 -7.24 5.67 -20.13
C THR A 81 -5.93 6.33 -19.68
N ALA A 82 -4.85 5.55 -19.55
CA ALA A 82 -3.53 6.12 -19.27
C ALA A 82 -3.14 7.19 -20.32
N ALA A 83 -3.47 6.94 -21.59
CA ALA A 83 -3.24 7.89 -22.68
C ALA A 83 -4.09 9.16 -22.53
N ASP A 84 -5.35 9.06 -22.08
CA ASP A 84 -6.20 10.23 -21.85
C ASP A 84 -5.70 11.09 -20.67
N ILE A 85 -5.14 10.47 -19.64
CA ILE A 85 -4.52 11.17 -18.51
C ILE A 85 -3.24 11.85 -18.98
N GLU A 86 -2.40 11.14 -19.74
CA GLU A 86 -1.15 11.70 -20.28
C GLU A 86 -1.42 12.90 -21.19
N ALA A 87 -2.47 12.84 -22.03
CA ALA A 87 -2.89 13.92 -22.91
C ALA A 87 -3.38 15.17 -22.16
N ARG A 88 -3.73 15.05 -20.87
CA ARG A 88 -4.12 16.19 -20.02
C ARG A 88 -2.94 16.90 -19.39
N VAL A 89 -1.74 16.34 -19.44
CA VAL A 89 -0.54 17.01 -18.93
C VAL A 89 -0.25 18.23 -19.82
N PRO A 90 -0.26 19.47 -19.27
CA PRO A 90 -0.03 20.66 -20.07
C PRO A 90 1.34 20.61 -20.75
N PRO A 91 1.48 21.06 -22.02
CA PRO A 91 2.77 21.09 -22.71
C PRO A 91 3.85 21.85 -21.94
N GLU A 92 3.45 22.87 -21.17
CA GLU A 92 4.32 23.66 -20.30
C GLU A 92 5.01 22.83 -19.21
N HIS A 93 4.35 21.81 -18.67
CA HIS A 93 4.97 20.89 -17.70
C HIS A 93 6.10 20.07 -18.34
N ARG A 94 5.86 19.54 -19.56
CA ARG A 94 6.90 18.81 -20.30
C ARG A 94 8.08 19.72 -20.65
N ALA A 95 7.79 20.95 -21.08
CA ALA A 95 8.82 21.96 -21.38
C ALA A 95 9.65 22.31 -20.14
N TYR A 96 9.01 22.47 -18.98
CA TYR A 96 9.69 22.72 -17.71
C TYR A 96 10.63 21.57 -17.30
N VAL A 97 10.16 20.32 -17.36
CA VAL A 97 10.97 19.12 -17.06
C VAL A 97 12.16 19.02 -18.03
N ASN A 98 11.93 19.18 -19.34
CA ASN A 98 13.00 19.21 -20.35
C ASN A 98 14.02 20.31 -20.03
N GLY A 99 13.55 21.50 -19.64
CA GLY A 99 14.39 22.64 -19.30
C GLY A 99 15.31 22.36 -18.10
N ILE A 100 14.80 21.75 -17.03
CA ILE A 100 15.62 21.37 -15.86
C ILE A 100 16.71 20.39 -16.28
N LEU A 101 16.35 19.33 -16.99
CA LEU A 101 17.29 18.29 -17.39
C LEU A 101 18.39 18.84 -18.32
N ALA A 102 17.99 19.65 -19.31
CA ALA A 102 18.91 20.30 -20.23
C ALA A 102 19.87 21.27 -19.52
N GLN A 103 19.42 22.02 -18.51
CA GLN A 103 20.28 22.88 -17.68
C GLN A 103 21.39 22.11 -16.97
N HIS A 104 21.18 20.82 -16.72
CA HIS A 104 22.16 19.91 -16.12
C HIS A 104 22.89 19.03 -17.15
N GLY A 105 22.74 19.31 -18.45
CA GLY A 105 23.41 18.58 -19.52
C GLY A 105 22.89 17.16 -19.74
N ILE A 106 21.67 16.86 -19.28
CA ILE A 106 21.01 15.57 -19.49
C ILE A 106 20.28 15.61 -20.84
N ASP A 107 20.51 14.60 -21.70
CA ASP A 107 19.80 14.46 -22.97
C ASP A 107 18.31 14.17 -22.72
N THR A 108 17.44 14.90 -23.41
CA THR A 108 15.98 14.79 -23.29
C THR A 108 15.32 14.28 -24.56
N SER A 109 16.11 13.87 -25.56
CA SER A 109 15.61 13.52 -26.90
C SER A 109 14.64 12.33 -26.88
N ASP A 110 14.81 11.40 -25.95
CA ASP A 110 14.02 10.17 -25.79
C ASP A 110 13.10 10.16 -24.54
N LEU A 111 13.14 11.22 -23.72
CA LEU A 111 12.50 11.28 -22.40
C LEU A 111 11.01 10.91 -22.41
N TRP A 112 10.31 11.24 -23.49
CA TRP A 112 8.86 11.04 -23.63
C TRP A 112 8.51 9.91 -24.61
N GLN A 113 9.51 9.15 -25.08
CA GLN A 113 9.33 8.07 -26.06
C GLN A 113 9.16 6.70 -25.41
N ASN A 114 9.71 6.50 -24.21
CA ASN A 114 9.64 5.27 -23.44
C ASN A 114 8.93 5.50 -22.12
N THR A 115 7.61 5.26 -22.07
CA THR A 115 6.90 5.19 -20.79
C THR A 115 7.23 3.83 -20.17
N PRO A 116 7.91 3.77 -19.00
CA PRO A 116 8.03 2.52 -18.27
C PRO A 116 6.62 1.96 -18.02
N ARG A 117 6.46 0.64 -17.95
CA ARG A 117 5.24 0.05 -17.42
C ARG A 117 5.08 0.57 -15.98
N ASP A 118 4.12 1.46 -15.80
CA ASP A 118 3.81 2.01 -14.49
C ASP A 118 2.81 1.07 -13.81
N ASP A 119 3.33 -0.04 -13.29
CA ASP A 119 2.54 -1.07 -12.60
C ASP A 119 1.82 -0.49 -11.36
N PHE A 120 2.29 0.66 -10.85
CA PHE A 120 1.63 1.45 -9.82
C PHE A 120 0.21 1.86 -10.24
N GLY A 121 0.02 2.28 -11.49
CA GLY A 121 -1.28 2.67 -12.02
C GLY A 121 -2.25 1.50 -12.15
N ASP A 122 -1.75 0.29 -12.42
CA ASP A 122 -2.56 -0.92 -12.51
C ASP A 122 -3.03 -1.40 -11.13
N ASN A 123 -2.18 -1.29 -10.11
CA ASN A 123 -2.55 -1.60 -8.72
C ASN A 123 -3.57 -0.62 -8.13
N MET A 124 -3.57 0.61 -8.61
CA MET A 124 -4.59 1.62 -8.29
C MET A 124 -5.94 1.36 -8.97
N ARG A 125 -6.08 0.32 -9.80
CA ARG A 125 -7.36 -0.12 -10.39
C ARG A 125 -7.93 -1.28 -9.56
N ALA A 126 -9.27 -1.39 -9.55
CA ALA A 126 -9.99 -2.42 -8.78
C ALA A 126 -9.50 -3.85 -9.05
N ALA A 127 -9.28 -4.20 -10.32
CA ALA A 127 -8.81 -5.54 -10.70
C ALA A 127 -7.36 -5.82 -10.24
N GLY A 128 -6.46 -4.85 -10.35
CA GLY A 128 -5.08 -4.98 -9.89
C GLY A 128 -5.02 -5.10 -8.37
N ALA A 129 -5.73 -4.23 -7.66
CA ALA A 129 -5.79 -4.25 -6.20
C ALA A 129 -6.34 -5.57 -5.63
N ALA A 130 -7.36 -6.15 -6.27
CA ALA A 130 -7.91 -7.45 -5.87
C ALA A 130 -6.90 -8.60 -6.03
N ASN A 131 -6.10 -8.58 -7.11
CA ASN A 131 -5.06 -9.60 -7.34
C ASN A 131 -3.92 -9.47 -6.31
N ILE A 132 -3.48 -8.25 -6.03
CA ILE A 132 -2.47 -7.97 -5.00
C ILE A 132 -2.95 -8.46 -3.63
N LEU A 133 -4.20 -8.16 -3.28
CA LEU A 133 -4.79 -8.62 -2.03
C LEU A 133 -4.92 -10.15 -1.98
N ALA A 134 -5.27 -10.79 -3.10
CA ALA A 134 -5.37 -12.24 -3.19
C ALA A 134 -4.03 -12.93 -2.95
N VAL A 135 -2.94 -12.39 -3.55
CA VAL A 135 -1.56 -12.86 -3.30
C VAL A 135 -1.22 -12.67 -1.83
N ALA A 136 -1.33 -11.44 -1.29
CA ALA A 136 -1.00 -11.17 0.11
C ALA A 136 -1.70 -12.12 1.09
N LEU A 137 -2.99 -12.34 0.87
CA LEU A 137 -3.80 -13.19 1.73
C LEU A 137 -3.59 -14.70 1.51
N ALA A 138 -2.87 -15.13 0.48
CA ALA A 138 -2.50 -16.53 0.31
C ALA A 138 -1.39 -16.95 1.31
N HIS A 139 -0.61 -15.99 1.83
CA HIS A 139 0.48 -16.25 2.76
C HIS A 139 -0.02 -16.36 4.21
N PRO A 140 0.22 -17.49 4.91
CA PRO A 140 -0.35 -17.74 6.24
C PRO A 140 0.21 -16.82 7.34
N GLN A 141 1.40 -16.23 7.14
CA GLN A 141 2.05 -15.34 8.10
C GLN A 141 1.58 -13.88 7.97
N VAL A 142 0.85 -13.54 6.89
CA VAL A 142 0.16 -12.25 6.78
C VAL A 142 -1.01 -12.22 7.77
N LYS A 143 -0.92 -11.35 8.77
CA LYS A 143 -1.95 -11.19 9.83
C LYS A 143 -2.65 -9.84 9.80
N MET A 144 -2.18 -8.91 8.97
CA MET A 144 -2.86 -7.64 8.74
C MET A 144 -2.65 -7.15 7.32
N VAL A 145 -3.70 -6.62 6.71
CA VAL A 145 -3.62 -5.83 5.49
C VAL A 145 -4.03 -4.40 5.80
N VAL A 146 -3.26 -3.42 5.31
CA VAL A 146 -3.48 -2.00 5.58
C VAL A 146 -3.87 -1.30 4.29
N ASN A 147 -4.94 -0.51 4.32
CA ASN A 147 -5.27 0.38 3.21
C ASN A 147 -4.73 1.80 3.51
N ALA A 148 -3.83 2.28 2.66
CA ALA A 148 -3.23 3.62 2.82
C ALA A 148 -4.11 4.75 2.24
N LEU A 149 -5.15 4.44 1.46
CA LEU A 149 -6.00 5.44 0.80
C LEU A 149 -7.50 5.27 1.12
N GLY A 150 -8.00 6.09 2.02
CA GLY A 150 -9.43 6.16 2.33
C GLY A 150 -9.98 4.87 2.92
N VAL A 151 -11.32 4.79 3.01
CA VAL A 151 -12.01 3.65 3.61
C VAL A 151 -11.73 2.39 2.78
N PRO A 152 -11.27 1.28 3.39
CA PRO A 152 -11.11 0.02 2.68
C PRO A 152 -12.41 -0.42 2.00
N PRO A 153 -12.39 -0.93 0.77
CA PRO A 153 -13.62 -1.36 0.11
C PRO A 153 -14.15 -2.68 0.71
N PRO A 154 -15.45 -2.99 0.53
CA PRO A 154 -16.10 -4.20 1.08
C PRO A 154 -15.34 -5.50 0.78
N VAL A 155 -14.83 -5.65 -0.45
CA VAL A 155 -14.07 -6.84 -0.87
C VAL A 155 -12.84 -7.10 0.01
N MET A 156 -12.18 -6.05 0.51
CA MET A 156 -11.00 -6.18 1.36
C MET A 156 -11.38 -6.78 2.71
N PHE A 157 -12.50 -6.35 3.29
CA PHE A 157 -13.03 -6.93 4.51
C PHE A 157 -13.47 -8.38 4.33
N GLU A 158 -14.16 -8.70 3.24
CA GLU A 158 -14.61 -10.05 2.94
C GLU A 158 -13.44 -11.02 2.82
N MET A 159 -12.44 -10.67 2.01
CA MET A 159 -11.25 -11.51 1.78
C MET A 159 -10.40 -11.67 3.05
N ALA A 160 -10.25 -10.60 3.86
CA ALA A 160 -9.50 -10.65 5.10
C ALA A 160 -10.20 -11.48 6.17
N ARG A 161 -11.52 -11.30 6.37
CA ARG A 161 -12.32 -12.09 7.33
C ARG A 161 -12.31 -13.58 7.01
N ALA A 162 -12.40 -13.94 5.72
CA ALA A 162 -12.35 -15.33 5.27
C ALA A 162 -11.08 -16.07 5.71
N ARG A 163 -10.02 -15.34 6.07
CA ARG A 163 -8.71 -15.88 6.47
C ARG A 163 -8.28 -15.43 7.87
N ASN A 164 -9.17 -14.81 8.63
CA ASN A 164 -8.88 -14.27 9.96
C ASN A 164 -7.67 -13.30 9.97
N VAL A 165 -7.62 -12.43 8.97
CA VAL A 165 -6.62 -11.35 8.82
C VAL A 165 -7.26 -10.02 9.22
N LEU A 166 -6.50 -9.17 9.92
CA LEU A 166 -6.98 -7.85 10.34
C LEU A 166 -6.95 -6.85 9.18
N VAL A 167 -7.91 -5.92 9.18
CA VAL A 167 -7.90 -4.78 8.26
C VAL A 167 -7.50 -3.51 9.01
N GLY A 168 -6.40 -2.89 8.59
CA GLY A 168 -5.96 -1.58 9.07
C GLY A 168 -6.25 -0.47 8.06
N ALA A 169 -6.35 0.77 8.52
CA ALA A 169 -6.48 1.92 7.65
C ALA A 169 -5.74 3.17 8.17
N LEU A 170 -5.08 3.88 7.26
CA LEU A 170 -4.45 5.16 7.57
C LEU A 170 -5.50 6.24 7.84
N THR A 171 -5.29 7.02 8.90
CA THR A 171 -6.26 7.97 9.44
C THR A 171 -5.58 9.31 9.71
N GLY A 172 -5.78 10.29 8.83
CA GLY A 172 -5.21 11.64 8.99
C GLY A 172 -6.14 12.65 9.69
N SER A 173 -7.46 12.40 9.73
CA SER A 173 -8.45 13.33 10.30
C SER A 173 -9.53 12.61 11.12
N ARG A 174 -10.30 13.38 11.89
CA ARG A 174 -11.42 12.86 12.70
C ARG A 174 -12.49 12.22 11.81
N GLU A 175 -12.79 12.85 10.69
CA GLU A 175 -13.81 12.40 9.73
C GLU A 175 -13.40 11.07 9.12
N HIS A 176 -12.10 10.87 8.83
CA HIS A 176 -11.58 9.57 8.41
C HIS A 176 -11.75 8.51 9.52
N ALA A 177 -11.41 8.85 10.77
CA ALA A 177 -11.51 7.92 11.89
C ALA A 177 -12.95 7.41 12.08
N VAL A 178 -13.94 8.31 11.99
CA VAL A 178 -15.36 7.97 12.11
C VAL A 178 -15.78 7.02 10.99
N LYS A 179 -15.47 7.36 9.73
CA LYS A 179 -15.84 6.53 8.57
C LYS A 179 -15.20 5.14 8.63
N HIS A 180 -13.94 5.06 9.06
CA HIS A 180 -13.26 3.77 9.23
C HIS A 180 -13.88 2.93 10.34
N ALA A 181 -14.25 3.55 11.47
CA ALA A 181 -14.93 2.87 12.55
C ALA A 181 -16.31 2.36 12.12
N GLU A 182 -17.09 3.17 11.39
CA GLU A 182 -18.38 2.78 10.82
C GLU A 182 -18.26 1.63 9.81
N ALA A 183 -17.18 1.60 9.02
CA ALA A 183 -16.88 0.51 8.09
C ALA A 183 -16.40 -0.78 8.78
N GLY A 184 -16.02 -0.72 10.07
CA GLY A 184 -15.56 -1.86 10.84
C GLY A 184 -14.07 -2.17 10.65
N VAL A 185 -13.24 -1.16 10.43
CA VAL A 185 -11.77 -1.30 10.42
C VAL A 185 -11.27 -1.79 11.79
N ASP A 186 -10.38 -2.78 11.79
CA ASP A 186 -9.85 -3.40 13.01
C ASP A 186 -8.82 -2.53 13.72
N VAL A 187 -8.00 -1.80 12.94
CA VAL A 187 -6.87 -0.99 13.43
C VAL A 187 -6.83 0.35 12.71
N LEU A 188 -7.01 1.44 13.45
CA LEU A 188 -6.81 2.79 12.92
C LEU A 188 -5.35 3.22 13.14
N ILE A 189 -4.68 3.61 12.05
CA ILE A 189 -3.31 4.11 12.08
C ILE A 189 -3.40 5.63 12.01
N ALA A 190 -3.36 6.29 13.17
CA ALA A 190 -3.43 7.74 13.25
C ALA A 190 -2.09 8.37 12.84
N ALA A 191 -2.09 9.11 11.73
CA ALA A 191 -0.92 9.80 11.21
C ALA A 191 -1.05 11.31 11.42
N GLY A 192 -0.08 11.90 12.14
CA GLY A 192 0.05 13.34 12.32
C GLY A 192 0.85 14.01 11.20
N GLY A 193 0.94 15.34 11.21
CA GLY A 193 1.72 16.12 10.24
C GLY A 193 3.23 15.89 10.33
N GLU A 194 3.68 15.25 11.40
CA GLU A 194 5.05 14.83 11.65
C GLU A 194 5.43 13.54 10.91
N ALA A 195 4.43 12.79 10.42
CA ALA A 195 4.68 11.56 9.69
C ALA A 195 5.32 11.84 8.32
N GLY A 196 6.30 11.01 7.96
CA GLY A 196 6.96 11.10 6.65
C GLY A 196 6.12 10.42 5.56
N GLY A 197 6.29 10.88 4.32
CA GLY A 197 5.59 10.30 3.15
C GLY A 197 4.16 10.84 2.97
N HIS A 198 3.34 10.09 2.23
CA HIS A 198 1.95 10.47 1.98
C HIS A 198 1.09 10.17 3.20
N CYS A 199 0.57 11.22 3.85
CA CYS A 199 -0.21 11.06 5.08
C CYS A 199 -1.72 11.36 4.89
N GLY A 200 -2.15 11.54 3.64
CA GLY A 200 -3.51 11.99 3.32
C GLY A 200 -3.76 13.42 3.78
N GLU A 201 -5.05 13.79 3.86
CA GLU A 201 -5.45 15.08 4.43
C GLU A 201 -5.41 15.01 5.96
N ILE A 202 -4.62 15.90 6.55
CA ILE A 202 -4.44 16.05 8.00
C ILE A 202 -4.93 17.45 8.40
N ALA A 203 -6.20 17.56 8.80
CA ALA A 203 -6.82 18.64 9.58
C ALA A 203 -8.32 18.37 9.70
#